data_AF-X1TC70-F1
#
_entry.id   AF-X1TC70-F1
#
_cell.length_a   1.000
_cell.length_b   1.000
_cell.length_c   1.000
_cell.angle_alpha   90.00
_cell.angle_beta   90.00
_cell.angle_gamma   90.00
#
_symmetry.space_group_name_H-M   'P 1'
#
loop_
_entity.id
_entity.type
_entity.pdbx_description
1 polymer ?
#
loop_
_entity_poly.entity_id
_entity_poly.type
_entity_poly.pdbx_seq_one_letter_code
_entity_poly.pdbx_strand_id
1 'polypeptide(L)'
;MTPGDYRRWKRQGRWDILQYAWVATRVGYGDIWIDPKTGEDLSYCPFLKKVSPSRDICAIQDTKPKGCKEVFCEWAYGIGEKGIPFKRQSGWTEKARQLGYGKTKNGLSFLATKRRRTKKHGLSPNDTLASKRGFGN
;
A
#
# COMPACT_ATOMS: atom_id res chain seq x y z
N MET A 1 6.16 3.55 -4.85
CA MET A 1 6.47 2.22 -5.42
C MET A 1 7.61 1.56 -4.64
N THR A 2 7.82 0.25 -4.82
CA THR A 2 8.99 -0.44 -4.26
C THR A 2 10.14 -0.56 -5.26
N PRO A 3 11.39 -0.80 -4.81
CA PRO A 3 12.51 -1.09 -5.71
C PRO A 3 12.26 -2.33 -6.58
N GLY A 4 11.48 -3.29 -6.08
CA GLY A 4 11.04 -4.46 -6.85
C GLY A 4 10.11 -4.11 -8.01
N ASP A 5 9.21 -3.13 -7.82
CA ASP A 5 8.34 -2.62 -8.88
C ASP A 5 9.16 -1.94 -9.97
N TYR A 6 10.07 -1.03 -9.57
CA TYR A 6 10.96 -0.33 -10.49
C TYR A 6 11.81 -1.29 -11.34
N ARG A 7 12.50 -2.25 -10.71
CA ARG A 7 13.31 -3.24 -11.41
C ARG A 7 12.48 -4.12 -12.35
N ARG A 8 11.27 -4.50 -11.92
CA ARG A 8 10.35 -5.29 -12.76
C ARG A 8 9.94 -4.49 -14.00
N TRP A 9 9.53 -3.24 -13.86
CA TRP A 9 9.12 -2.40 -14.99
C TRP A 9 10.27 -2.11 -15.96
N LYS A 10 11.49 -1.89 -15.47
CA LYS A 10 12.68 -1.79 -16.32
C LYS A 10 12.90 -3.05 -17.16
N ARG A 11 12.87 -4.23 -16.53
CA ARG A 11 13.03 -5.50 -17.27
C ARG A 11 11.91 -5.76 -18.28
N GLN A 12 10.70 -5.32 -17.99
CA GLN A 12 9.54 -5.45 -18.88
C GLN A 12 9.49 -4.38 -19.98
N GLY A 13 10.43 -3.43 -20.02
CA GLY A 13 10.39 -2.31 -20.97
C GLY A 13 9.19 -1.38 -20.80
N ARG A 14 8.62 -1.28 -19.59
CA ARG A 14 7.42 -0.48 -19.30
C ARG A 14 7.77 0.99 -19.05
N TRP A 15 8.36 1.61 -20.06
CA TRP A 15 8.69 3.04 -20.06
C TRP A 15 7.46 3.92 -19.93
N ASP A 16 6.33 3.44 -20.44
CA ASP A 16 5.02 4.05 -20.28
C ASP A 16 4.66 4.25 -18.80
N ILE A 17 5.00 3.31 -17.91
CA ILE A 17 4.81 3.43 -16.46
C ILE A 17 5.92 4.27 -15.83
N LEU A 18 7.16 4.02 -16.22
CA LEU A 18 8.35 4.63 -15.62
C LEU A 18 8.44 6.15 -15.83
N GLN A 19 7.84 6.69 -16.90
CA GLN A 19 7.77 8.15 -17.08
C GLN A 19 6.99 8.85 -15.94
N TYR A 20 6.07 8.14 -15.28
CA TYR A 20 5.27 8.68 -14.16
C TYR A 20 5.88 8.35 -12.79
N ALA A 21 7.14 7.92 -12.75
CA ALA A 21 7.84 7.47 -11.54
C ALA A 21 8.98 8.43 -11.20
N TRP A 22 8.94 9.03 -10.02
CA TRP A 22 10.11 9.70 -9.45
C TRP A 22 10.86 8.71 -8.57
N VAL A 23 12.17 8.56 -8.76
CA VAL A 23 12.98 7.55 -8.06
C VAL A 23 14.08 8.22 -7.25
N ALA A 24 14.08 7.99 -5.94
CA ALA A 24 15.17 8.41 -5.08
C ALA A 24 16.42 7.58 -5.40
N THR A 25 17.47 8.26 -5.86
CA THR A 25 18.68 7.70 -6.47
C THR A 25 19.43 6.67 -5.63
N ARG A 26 19.29 6.68 -4.29
CA ARG A 26 20.08 5.82 -3.40
C ARG A 26 19.40 4.51 -2.99
N VAL A 27 18.08 4.40 -3.08
CA VAL A 27 17.35 3.25 -2.49
C VAL A 27 16.31 2.63 -3.42
N GLY A 28 16.05 3.22 -4.59
CA GLY A 28 15.10 2.68 -5.58
C GLY A 28 13.64 2.69 -5.12
N TYR A 29 13.36 3.28 -3.96
CA TYR A 29 12.02 3.72 -3.60
C TYR A 29 11.74 5.01 -4.34
N GLY A 30 10.46 5.26 -4.57
CA GLY A 30 10.04 6.38 -5.38
C GLY A 30 8.55 6.60 -5.33
N ASP A 31 8.15 7.81 -5.64
CA ASP A 31 6.76 8.19 -5.80
C ASP A 31 6.29 7.89 -7.23
N ILE A 32 5.00 7.61 -7.35
CA ILE A 32 4.38 7.26 -8.63
C ILE A 32 3.19 8.17 -8.86
N TRP A 33 2.89 8.34 -10.15
CA TRP A 33 1.89 9.27 -10.66
C TRP A 33 2.38 10.71 -10.54
N ILE A 34 3.63 10.94 -10.94
CA ILE A 34 4.21 12.26 -11.10
C ILE A 34 4.06 12.67 -12.57
N ASP A 35 3.63 13.90 -12.84
CA ASP A 35 3.58 14.44 -14.20
C ASP A 35 5.02 14.56 -14.74
N PRO A 36 5.37 13.90 -15.86
CA PRO A 36 6.72 13.94 -16.40
C PRO A 36 7.14 15.32 -16.92
N LYS A 37 6.20 16.21 -17.20
CA LYS A 37 6.45 17.56 -17.72
C LYS A 37 6.65 18.57 -16.60
N THR A 38 5.83 18.51 -15.55
CA THR A 38 5.87 19.49 -14.46
C THR A 38 6.64 19.01 -13.23
N GLY A 39 6.78 17.69 -13.05
CA GLY A 39 7.35 17.09 -11.85
C GLY A 39 6.39 17.08 -10.65
N GLU A 40 5.13 17.49 -10.84
CA GLU A 40 4.12 17.56 -9.77
C GLU A 40 3.33 16.25 -9.64
N ASP A 41 2.70 16.04 -8.49
CA ASP A 41 1.79 14.92 -8.28
C ASP A 41 0.56 15.02 -9.20
N LEU A 42 0.27 13.96 -9.94
CA LEU A 42 -0.99 13.82 -10.66
C LEU A 42 -2.14 13.61 -9.67
N SER A 43 -3.25 14.30 -9.92
CA SER A 43 -4.48 14.16 -9.14
C SER A 43 -5.13 12.77 -9.28
N TYR A 44 -4.78 12.00 -10.32
CA TYR A 44 -5.27 10.64 -10.53
C TYR A 44 -4.24 9.75 -11.23
N CYS A 45 -4.47 8.42 -11.17
CA CYS A 45 -3.60 7.45 -11.82
C CYS A 45 -3.81 7.47 -13.35
N PRO A 46 -2.75 7.67 -14.16
CA PRO A 46 -2.87 7.76 -15.63
C PRO A 46 -3.25 6.42 -16.29
N PHE A 47 -3.13 5.30 -15.57
CA PHE A 47 -3.50 3.97 -16.06
C PHE A 47 -4.90 3.53 -15.64
N LEU A 48 -5.66 4.41 -14.97
CA LEU A 48 -7.07 4.17 -14.70
C LEU A 48 -7.87 4.55 -15.93
N LYS A 49 -8.57 3.59 -16.52
CA LYS A 49 -9.46 3.81 -17.66
C LYS A 49 -10.90 3.66 -17.22
N LYS A 50 -11.69 4.69 -17.46
CA LYS A 50 -13.14 4.62 -17.30
C LYS A 50 -13.74 3.86 -18.47
N VAL A 51 -14.45 2.77 -18.19
CA VAL A 51 -15.13 1.95 -19.22
C VAL A 51 -16.64 2.15 -19.22
N SER A 52 -17.21 2.60 -18.10
CA SER A 52 -18.59 3.04 -18.00
C SER A 52 -18.73 4.06 -16.86
N PRO A 53 -19.89 4.73 -16.70
CA PRO A 53 -20.12 5.65 -15.58
C PRO A 53 -19.84 5.05 -14.20
N SER A 54 -20.05 3.73 -14.05
CA SER A 54 -19.94 2.99 -12.79
C SER A 54 -18.74 2.03 -12.73
N ARG A 55 -17.90 1.99 -13.77
CA ARG A 55 -16.84 0.99 -13.89
C ARG A 55 -15.56 1.61 -14.43
N ASP A 56 -14.48 1.37 -13.68
CA ASP A 56 -13.12 1.68 -14.06
C ASP A 56 -12.29 0.40 -14.11
N ILE A 57 -11.30 0.38 -15.00
CA ILE A 57 -10.31 -0.70 -15.11
C ILE A 57 -8.90 -0.14 -14.97
N CYS A 58 -8.00 -0.94 -14.41
CA CYS A 58 -6.58 -0.61 -14.33
C CYS A 58 -5.87 -1.22 -15.54
N ALA A 59 -5.34 -0.39 -16.44
CA ALA A 59 -4.66 -0.83 -17.66
C ALA A 59 -3.31 -1.54 -17.39
N ILE A 60 -2.81 -1.50 -16.15
CA ILE A 60 -1.57 -2.15 -15.73
C ILE A 60 -1.80 -3.25 -14.70
N GLN A 61 -2.97 -3.89 -14.73
CA GLN A 61 -3.39 -4.88 -13.74
C GLN A 61 -2.30 -5.93 -13.44
N ASP A 62 -1.69 -6.50 -14.48
CA ASP A 62 -0.71 -7.60 -14.34
C ASP A 62 0.61 -7.15 -13.72
N THR A 63 1.00 -5.89 -13.94
CA THR A 63 2.26 -5.32 -13.43
C THR A 63 2.05 -4.22 -12.38
N LYS A 64 0.85 -4.15 -11.80
CA LYS A 64 0.43 -3.15 -10.81
C LYS A 64 1.45 -3.07 -9.66
N PRO A 65 1.86 -1.87 -9.21
CA PRO A 65 2.85 -1.75 -8.16
C PRO A 65 2.34 -2.34 -6.86
N LYS A 66 3.26 -2.84 -6.04
CA LYS A 66 2.94 -3.46 -4.74
C LYS A 66 2.11 -2.52 -3.86
N GLY A 67 2.45 -1.23 -3.83
CA GLY A 67 1.69 -0.21 -3.12
C GLY A 67 0.20 -0.25 -3.50
N CYS A 68 -0.14 -0.18 -4.79
CA CYS A 68 -1.52 -0.23 -5.25
C CYS A 68 -2.22 -1.58 -5.01
N LYS A 69 -1.49 -2.70 -4.94
CA LYS A 69 -2.04 -4.01 -4.54
C LYS A 69 -2.38 -4.04 -3.04
N GLU A 70 -1.64 -3.30 -2.24
CA GLU A 70 -1.70 -3.38 -0.79
C GLU A 70 -2.58 -2.30 -0.16
N VAL A 71 -2.55 -1.03 -0.59
CA VAL A 71 -3.29 0.06 0.11
C VAL A 71 -4.81 0.05 -0.05
N PHE A 72 -5.36 -0.66 -1.04
CA PHE A 72 -6.81 -0.65 -1.30
C PHE A 72 -7.55 -1.87 -0.76
N CYS A 73 -6.87 -2.79 -0.07
CA CYS A 73 -7.46 -4.07 0.37
C CYS A 73 -7.81 -4.12 1.86
N GLU A 74 -8.68 -5.05 2.27
CA GLU A 74 -9.18 -5.18 3.64
C GLU A 74 -8.06 -5.35 4.66
N TRP A 75 -7.06 -6.15 4.33
CA TRP A 75 -5.85 -6.33 5.13
C TRP A 75 -5.15 -5.00 5.45
N ALA A 76 -5.11 -4.07 4.49
CA ALA A 76 -4.48 -2.76 4.67
C ALA A 76 -5.15 -1.91 5.76
N TYR A 77 -6.44 -2.16 6.00
CA TYR A 77 -7.25 -1.49 7.00
C TYR A 77 -7.45 -2.32 8.27
N GLY A 78 -6.85 -3.51 8.36
CA GLY A 78 -6.87 -4.38 9.54
C GLY A 78 -8.19 -5.13 9.75
N ILE A 79 -8.99 -5.31 8.70
CA ILE A 79 -10.37 -5.82 8.80
C ILE A 79 -10.54 -7.21 8.17
N GLY A 80 -9.67 -7.61 7.24
CA GLY A 80 -9.83 -8.87 6.51
C GLY A 80 -8.61 -9.27 5.69
N GLU A 81 -8.84 -9.97 4.59
CA GLU A 81 -7.77 -10.65 3.84
C GLU A 81 -7.05 -9.76 2.83
N LYS A 82 -5.85 -10.19 2.44
CA LYS A 82 -5.02 -9.48 1.46
C LYS A 82 -5.61 -9.64 0.08
N GLY A 83 -5.74 -8.52 -0.65
CA GLY A 83 -6.23 -8.51 -2.03
C GLY A 83 -7.75 -8.36 -2.17
N ILE A 84 -8.53 -8.51 -1.10
CA ILE A 84 -9.96 -8.18 -1.12
C ILE A 84 -10.13 -6.65 -1.12
N PRO A 85 -10.74 -6.03 -2.13
CA PRO A 85 -10.90 -4.58 -2.17
C PRO A 85 -11.72 -4.06 -0.98
N PHE A 86 -11.22 -3.05 -0.27
CA PHE A 86 -11.88 -2.36 0.84
C PHE A 86 -12.15 -0.89 0.55
N LYS A 87 -11.25 -0.25 -0.21
CA LYS A 87 -11.43 1.11 -0.71
C LYS A 87 -11.16 1.12 -2.21
N ARG A 88 -12.08 1.68 -2.98
CA ARG A 88 -11.93 1.92 -4.43
C ARG A 88 -11.61 3.40 -4.63
N GLN A 89 -11.16 3.77 -5.83
CA GLN A 89 -11.06 5.19 -6.18
C GLN A 89 -12.43 5.87 -6.23
N SER A 90 -13.49 5.13 -6.60
CA SER A 90 -14.90 5.56 -6.51
C SER A 90 -15.45 5.64 -5.07
N GLY A 91 -14.59 5.50 -4.04
CA GLY A 91 -14.97 5.56 -2.64
C GLY A 91 -14.94 4.20 -1.92
N TRP A 92 -15.58 4.17 -0.75
CA TRP A 92 -15.57 3.00 0.12
C TRP A 92 -16.44 1.87 -0.43
N THR A 93 -15.98 0.62 -0.27
CA THR A 93 -16.80 -0.56 -0.57
C THR A 93 -17.97 -0.67 0.40
N GLU A 94 -18.96 -1.49 0.05
CA GLU A 94 -20.15 -1.69 0.90
C GLU A 94 -19.76 -2.18 2.31
N LYS A 95 -18.90 -3.18 2.40
CA LYS A 95 -18.34 -3.66 3.68
C LYS A 95 -17.65 -2.54 4.46
N ALA A 96 -16.85 -1.71 3.79
CA ALA A 96 -16.20 -0.57 4.46
C ALA A 96 -17.21 0.46 4.99
N ARG A 97 -18.29 0.74 4.25
CA ARG A 97 -19.36 1.64 4.70
C ARG A 97 -20.13 1.09 5.90
N GLN A 98 -20.43 -0.21 5.89
CA GLN A 98 -21.06 -0.91 7.01
C GLN A 98 -20.21 -0.81 8.28
N LEU A 99 -18.88 -0.89 8.14
CA LEU A 99 -17.92 -0.70 9.22
C LEU A 99 -17.67 0.77 9.60
N GLY A 100 -18.41 1.72 9.00
CA GLY A 100 -18.37 3.14 9.35
C GLY A 100 -17.29 3.96 8.65
N TYR A 101 -16.51 3.36 7.75
CA TYR A 101 -15.55 4.12 6.94
C TYR A 101 -16.28 4.99 5.92
N GLY A 102 -15.80 6.24 5.76
CA GLY A 102 -16.38 7.20 4.81
C GLY A 102 -17.58 7.98 5.31
N LYS A 103 -18.03 7.76 6.56
CA LYS A 103 -19.03 8.62 7.19
C LYS A 103 -18.35 9.91 7.66
N THR A 104 -18.77 11.06 7.11
CA THR A 104 -18.48 12.36 7.71
C THR A 104 -19.47 12.61 8.84
N LYS A 105 -19.02 12.67 10.09
CA LYS A 105 -19.82 13.26 11.17
C LYS A 105 -19.43 14.73 11.29
N ASN A 106 -20.41 15.63 11.15
CA ASN A 106 -20.40 17.05 11.53
C ASN A 106 -19.02 17.66 11.81
N GLY A 107 -18.29 18.04 10.75
CA GLY A 107 -17.24 19.05 10.82
C GLY A 107 -15.89 18.68 11.46
N LEU A 108 -15.66 17.46 11.97
CA LEU A 108 -14.30 17.04 12.38
C LEU A 108 -13.94 15.66 11.82
N SER A 109 -12.95 15.64 10.93
CA SER A 109 -12.38 14.42 10.39
C SER A 109 -11.69 13.64 11.51
N PHE A 110 -12.24 12.49 11.87
CA PHE A 110 -11.48 11.48 12.60
C PHE A 110 -10.43 10.93 11.64
N LEU A 111 -9.23 11.51 11.66
CA LEU A 111 -8.03 10.78 11.28
C LEU A 111 -8.03 9.56 12.19
N ALA A 112 -8.42 8.40 11.64
CA ALA A 112 -8.19 7.12 12.28
C ALA A 112 -6.75 7.14 12.75
N THR A 113 -6.57 7.26 14.07
CA THR A 113 -5.27 7.44 14.69
C THR A 113 -4.42 6.32 14.16
N LYS A 114 -3.40 6.69 13.38
CA LYS A 114 -2.41 5.76 12.83
C LYS A 114 -1.86 4.97 14.02
N ARG A 115 -2.36 3.76 14.28
CA ARG A 115 -1.52 2.71 14.85
C ARG A 115 -0.57 2.32 13.72
N ARG A 116 0.46 3.15 13.50
CA ARG A 116 1.73 2.68 12.96
C ARG A 116 2.06 1.49 13.85
N ARG A 117 1.96 0.29 13.30
CA ARG A 117 2.65 -0.85 13.90
C ARG A 117 4.12 -0.48 13.79
N THR A 118 4.67 0.05 14.87
CA THR A 118 6.11 0.12 15.06
C THR A 118 6.59 -1.30 14.86
N LYS A 119 7.37 -1.55 13.81
CA LYS A 119 8.26 -2.70 13.81
C LYS A 119 9.24 -2.43 14.94
N LYS A 120 8.90 -2.85 16.16
CA LYS A 120 9.89 -3.08 17.19
C LYS A 120 10.77 -4.20 16.65
N HIS A 121 12.02 -3.87 16.34
CA HIS A 121 13.10 -4.82 16.55
C HIS A 121 12.98 -5.29 17.99
N GLY A 122 12.78 -6.59 18.18
CA GLY A 122 12.56 -7.20 19.47
C GLY A 122 12.81 -8.69 19.35
N LEU A 123 14.02 -9.07 19.73
CA LEU A 123 14.41 -10.43 20.08
C LEU A 123 13.31 -11.07 20.95
N SER A 124 13.01 -12.34 20.67
CA SER A 124 12.08 -13.15 21.47
C SER A 124 12.69 -13.43 22.86
N PRO A 125 12.03 -13.09 23.97
CA PRO A 125 12.40 -13.57 25.29
C PRO A 125 11.41 -14.65 25.69
N ASN A 126 11.72 -15.93 25.39
CA ASN A 126 11.05 -17.09 26.02
C ASN A 126 11.77 -18.43 25.82
N ASP A 127 13.11 -18.42 25.79
CA ASP A 127 13.88 -19.63 26.09
C ASP A 127 14.56 -19.44 27.44
N THR A 128 13.78 -19.53 28.51
CA THR A 128 14.34 -19.90 29.83
C THR A 128 13.27 -20.58 30.66
N LEU A 129 13.44 -21.88 30.90
CA LEU A 129 13.63 -22.48 32.23
C LEU A 129 13.30 -23.97 32.17
N ALA A 130 14.32 -24.82 32.30
CA ALA A 130 14.56 -25.57 33.54
C ALA A 130 15.51 -26.76 33.28
N SER A 131 16.69 -26.74 33.89
CA SER A 131 17.06 -27.79 34.86
C SER A 131 18.25 -27.36 35.70
N LYS A 132 18.17 -27.68 36.99
CA LYS A 132 19.09 -27.37 38.09
C LYS A 132 20.18 -28.46 38.21
N ARG A 133 21.23 -28.11 38.98
CA ARG A 133 22.26 -28.96 39.64
C ARG A 133 23.51 -29.22 38.76
N GLY A 134 24.76 -29.05 39.21
CA GLY A 134 25.34 -28.73 40.51
C GLY A 134 26.89 -28.66 40.43
N PHE A 135 27.50 -28.13 41.48
CA PHE A 135 28.88 -28.23 42.00
C PHE A 135 30.09 -28.68 41.13
N GLY A 136 31.12 -27.83 41.16
CA GLY A 136 32.56 -28.09 41.43
C GLY A 136 33.25 -29.37 40.96
N ASN A 137 34.33 -29.21 40.18
CA ASN A 137 35.72 -29.23 40.66
C ASN A 137 36.63 -28.64 39.58
#